data_AF-A0A136L928-F1
#
_entry.id   AF-A0A136L928-F1
#
_cell.length_a   1.000
_cell.length_b   1.000
_cell.length_c   1.000
_cell.angle_alpha   90.00
_cell.angle_beta   90.00
_cell.angle_gamma   90.00
#
_symmetry.space_group_name_H-M   'P 1'
#
loop_
_entity.id
_entity.type
_entity.pdbx_description
1 polymer ?
#
loop_
_entity_poly.entity_id
_entity_poly.type
_entity_poly.pdbx_seq_one_letter_code
_entity_poly.pdbx_strand_id
1 'polypeptide(L)'
;MERIRKSPSPLKRLLIQLSPFGLVSPEQAILSLELRRIPWKGSFKQFMRKTAGWLVGTICITFIAWVIISSLLLLITRQSALQLMVLTQGTIIFVMVGITGLGLYSLLLDFTSIRAALGSINTDIHSGRLDMIRLTTMREGQFILAKHGASQLRAWRSTMLLVGARLGLMVVLCIWFPLYAAADMRLDMASMMYALPTMPVVEAIRSSDPLLYLIGIVITLFAVLSFGTTFVLEPIWRMRGMTAAGMAVSARITDRSLASISAFAVLLAGWMAQFVIILGTIIFGFFLAPFGIFLLPFVSFACVFLVYMAFFSLVKAVSLRVVARKIVTLAD
;
A
#
# COMPACT_ATOMS: atom_id res chain seq x y z
N MET A 1 25.81 33.01 7.09
CA MET A 1 24.36 33.00 7.39
C MET A 1 23.92 31.57 7.72
N GLU A 2 24.05 31.20 8.99
CA GLU A 2 23.54 29.96 9.57
C GLU A 2 22.02 29.93 9.47
N ARG A 3 21.48 29.10 8.56
CA ARG A 3 20.09 28.68 8.67
C ARG A 3 20.00 27.67 9.81
N ILE A 4 19.46 28.12 10.94
CA ILE A 4 18.92 27.28 12.00
C ILE A 4 18.14 26.13 11.34
N ARG A 5 18.77 24.96 11.33
CA ARG A 5 18.27 23.73 10.73
C ARG A 5 17.17 23.21 11.66
N LYS A 6 16.00 23.86 11.66
CA LYS A 6 14.82 23.38 12.37
C LYS A 6 14.65 21.92 11.99
N SER A 7 14.84 21.05 12.98
CA SER A 7 14.81 19.62 12.76
C SER A 7 13.49 19.30 12.05
N PRO A 8 13.50 18.59 10.91
CA PRO A 8 12.27 18.30 10.19
C PRO A 8 11.31 17.57 11.14
N SER A 9 10.02 17.93 11.10
CA SER A 9 8.98 17.25 11.87
C SER A 9 9.03 15.74 11.61
N PRO A 10 8.63 14.90 12.59
CA PRO A 10 8.74 13.43 12.47
C PRO A 10 8.04 12.90 11.21
N LEU A 11 6.86 13.45 10.88
CA LEU A 11 6.14 13.12 9.64
C LEU A 11 6.92 13.49 8.37
N LYS A 12 7.63 14.62 8.38
CA LYS A 12 8.48 15.03 7.26
C LYS A 12 9.69 14.10 7.12
N ARG A 13 10.29 13.64 8.23
CA ARG A 13 11.39 12.64 8.18
C ARG A 13 10.92 11.31 7.62
N LEU A 14 9.78 10.82 8.08
CA LEU A 14 9.21 9.56 7.63
C LEU A 14 8.87 9.60 6.13
N LEU A 15 8.22 10.67 5.66
CA LEU A 15 7.97 10.84 4.23
C LEU A 15 9.26 10.88 3.40
N ILE A 16 10.34 11.47 3.93
CA ILE A 16 11.64 11.49 3.25
C ILE A 16 12.23 10.09 3.16
N GLN A 17 12.21 9.33 4.24
CA GLN A 17 12.72 7.95 4.29
C GLN A 17 11.92 7.01 3.38
N LEU A 18 10.61 7.21 3.28
CA LEU A 18 9.74 6.43 2.40
C LEU A 18 9.88 6.87 0.94
N SER A 19 10.19 8.14 0.70
CA SER A 19 10.40 8.67 -0.65
C SER A 19 11.63 8.08 -1.34
N PRO A 20 11.67 8.08 -2.68
CA PRO A 20 12.86 7.64 -3.42
C PRO A 20 14.10 8.49 -3.13
N PHE A 21 13.92 9.74 -2.67
CA PHE A 21 15.02 10.61 -2.24
C PHE A 21 15.68 10.15 -0.93
N GLY A 22 15.05 9.25 -0.17
CA GLY A 22 15.69 8.58 0.97
C GLY A 22 16.68 7.50 0.56
N LEU A 23 16.57 6.96 -0.67
CA LEU A 23 17.43 5.90 -1.19
C LEU A 23 18.63 6.43 -1.98
N VAL A 24 18.51 7.61 -2.58
CA VAL A 24 19.53 8.20 -3.46
C VAL A 24 19.66 9.68 -3.17
N SER A 25 20.89 10.16 -2.93
CA SER A 25 21.12 11.58 -2.67
C SER A 25 20.76 12.41 -3.91
N PRO A 26 20.05 13.55 -3.75
CA PRO A 26 19.67 14.42 -4.87
C PRO A 26 20.85 14.99 -5.66
N GLU A 27 22.04 14.96 -5.05
CA GLU A 27 23.30 15.48 -5.58
C GLU A 27 23.95 14.56 -6.62
N GLN A 28 23.48 13.31 -6.76
CA GLN A 28 23.98 12.43 -7.81
C GLN A 28 23.64 12.96 -9.20
N ALA A 29 24.67 13.19 -10.02
CA ALA A 29 24.54 13.78 -11.35
C ALA A 29 23.59 12.98 -12.26
N ILE A 30 23.67 11.65 -12.25
CA ILE A 30 22.81 10.77 -13.06
C ILE A 30 21.34 10.90 -12.65
N LEU A 31 21.08 10.88 -11.34
CA LEU A 31 19.72 11.09 -10.85
C LEU A 31 19.24 12.47 -11.27
N SER A 32 20.06 13.52 -11.12
CA SER A 32 19.69 14.88 -11.52
C SER A 32 19.29 14.99 -13.00
N LEU A 33 19.99 14.24 -13.88
CA LEU A 33 19.73 14.20 -15.33
C LEU A 33 18.43 13.45 -15.65
N GLU A 34 18.23 12.25 -15.09
CA GLU A 34 17.00 11.48 -15.26
C GLU A 34 15.78 12.25 -14.77
N LEU A 35 15.98 13.00 -13.71
CA LEU A 35 14.95 13.80 -13.09
C LEU A 35 14.51 15.00 -13.92
N ARG A 36 15.32 15.50 -14.87
CA ARG A 36 14.89 16.55 -15.81
C ARG A 36 13.79 16.07 -16.74
N ARG A 37 13.68 14.75 -16.96
CA ARG A 37 12.63 14.14 -17.79
C ARG A 37 11.29 14.00 -17.07
N ILE A 38 11.23 14.30 -15.77
CA ILE A 38 10.00 14.18 -14.98
C ILE A 38 9.34 15.57 -14.86
N PRO A 39 8.23 15.83 -15.58
CA PRO A 39 7.71 17.19 -15.79
C PRO A 39 7.19 17.85 -14.52
N TRP A 40 6.86 17.06 -13.50
CA TRP A 40 6.27 17.57 -12.26
C TRP A 40 7.29 17.72 -11.12
N LYS A 41 8.56 17.35 -11.35
CA LYS A 41 9.67 17.49 -10.40
C LYS A 41 10.15 18.94 -10.35
N GLY A 42 9.42 19.77 -9.62
CA GLY A 42 9.92 21.06 -9.18
C GLY A 42 11.04 20.91 -8.14
N SER A 43 11.32 21.99 -7.40
CA SER A 43 12.14 21.93 -6.18
C SER A 43 11.65 20.82 -5.23
N PHE A 44 12.55 20.23 -4.43
CA PHE A 44 12.19 19.25 -3.39
C PHE A 44 11.01 19.73 -2.52
N LYS A 45 10.96 21.03 -2.19
CA LYS A 45 9.83 21.63 -1.45
C LYS A 45 8.51 21.55 -2.23
N GLN A 46 8.55 21.80 -3.55
CA GLN A 46 7.38 21.69 -4.42
C GLN A 46 6.93 20.24 -4.61
N PHE A 47 7.88 19.30 -4.74
CA PHE A 47 7.59 17.86 -4.79
C PHE A 47 6.84 17.40 -3.52
N MET A 48 7.33 17.79 -2.34
CA MET A 48 6.69 17.46 -1.07
C MET A 48 5.30 18.09 -0.95
N ARG A 49 5.13 19.35 -1.38
CA ARG A 49 3.82 20.03 -1.38
C ARG A 49 2.82 19.34 -2.31
N LYS A 50 3.23 18.94 -3.52
CA LYS A 50 2.37 18.19 -4.46
C LYS A 50 2.01 16.82 -3.89
N THR A 51 2.97 16.11 -3.29
CA THR A 51 2.73 14.81 -2.64
C THR A 51 1.70 14.93 -1.51
N ALA A 52 1.85 15.93 -0.64
CA ALA A 52 0.88 16.19 0.42
C ALA A 52 -0.50 16.56 -0.15
N GLY A 53 -0.55 17.39 -1.19
CA GLY A 53 -1.80 17.74 -1.87
C GLY A 53 -2.51 16.54 -2.50
N TRP A 54 -1.77 15.61 -3.12
CA TRP A 54 -2.34 14.36 -3.64
C TRP A 54 -2.88 13.47 -2.52
N LEU A 55 -2.13 13.31 -1.43
CA LEU A 55 -2.55 12.51 -0.28
C LEU A 55 -3.82 13.09 0.36
N VAL A 56 -3.82 14.38 0.71
CA VAL A 56 -4.99 15.03 1.33
C VAL A 56 -6.18 15.01 0.36
N GLY A 57 -5.94 15.32 -0.91
CA GLY A 57 -6.99 15.29 -1.93
C GLY A 57 -7.66 13.92 -2.06
N THR A 58 -6.89 12.82 -2.12
CA THR A 58 -7.48 11.49 -2.22
C THR A 58 -8.15 11.03 -0.92
N ILE A 59 -7.61 11.38 0.25
CA ILE A 59 -8.26 11.15 1.55
C ILE A 59 -9.65 11.80 1.55
N CYS A 60 -9.73 13.09 1.17
CA CYS A 60 -10.99 13.82 1.10
C CYS A 60 -11.96 13.21 0.09
N ILE A 61 -11.49 12.85 -1.11
CA ILE A 61 -12.33 12.22 -2.15
C ILE A 61 -12.90 10.89 -1.65
N THR A 62 -12.07 10.03 -1.03
CA THR A 62 -12.53 8.75 -0.48
C THR A 62 -13.57 8.96 0.62
N PHE A 63 -13.34 9.92 1.52
CA PHE A 63 -14.29 10.24 2.58
C PHE A 63 -15.61 10.79 2.03
N ILE A 64 -15.57 11.75 1.10
CA ILE A 64 -16.75 12.32 0.44
C ILE A 64 -17.54 11.23 -0.30
N ALA A 65 -16.84 10.35 -1.03
CA ALA A 65 -17.48 9.23 -1.71
C ALA A 65 -18.21 8.31 -0.73
N TRP A 66 -17.61 7.98 0.42
CA TRP A 66 -18.27 7.21 1.47
C TRP A 66 -19.52 7.89 2.04
N VAL A 67 -19.46 9.21 2.30
CA VAL A 67 -20.61 9.99 2.77
C VAL A 67 -21.74 9.99 1.73
N ILE A 68 -21.43 10.25 0.46
CA ILE A 68 -22.43 10.28 -0.63
C ILE A 68 -23.10 8.91 -0.77
N ILE A 69 -22.31 7.83 -0.86
CA ILE A 69 -22.83 6.46 -1.01
C ILE A 69 -23.70 6.09 0.20
N SER A 70 -23.24 6.39 1.41
CA SER A 70 -24.00 6.12 2.64
C SER A 70 -25.32 6.89 2.66
N SER A 71 -25.30 8.16 2.25
CA SER A 71 -26.50 9.02 2.21
C SER A 71 -27.51 8.53 1.17
N LEU A 72 -27.05 8.14 -0.02
CA LEU A 72 -27.91 7.59 -1.07
C LEU A 72 -28.57 6.27 -0.65
N LEU A 73 -27.83 5.39 0.03
CA LEU A 73 -28.39 4.14 0.53
C LEU A 73 -29.49 4.37 1.57
N LEU A 74 -29.28 5.31 2.51
CA LEU A 74 -30.30 5.69 3.48
C LEU A 74 -31.59 6.20 2.82
N LEU A 75 -31.50 6.85 1.67
CA LEU A 75 -32.68 7.32 0.92
C LEU A 75 -33.42 6.20 0.20
N ILE A 76 -32.72 5.18 -0.30
CA ILE A 76 -33.30 4.10 -1.11
C ILE A 76 -34.04 3.07 -0.23
N THR A 77 -33.49 2.75 0.93
CA THR A 77 -34.05 1.70 1.78
C THR A 77 -34.94 2.28 2.88
N ARG A 78 -36.21 1.85 2.91
CA ARG A 78 -37.20 2.22 3.94
C ARG A 78 -36.98 1.54 5.31
N GLN A 79 -35.83 0.91 5.53
CA GLN A 79 -35.52 0.27 6.81
C GLN A 79 -35.12 1.29 7.86
N SER A 80 -35.21 0.90 9.14
CA SER A 80 -34.68 1.71 10.23
C SER A 80 -33.20 2.05 9.96
N ALA A 81 -32.82 3.32 10.13
CA ALA A 81 -31.49 3.84 9.78
C ALA A 81 -30.33 3.02 10.36
N LEU A 82 -30.59 2.35 11.48
CA LEU A 82 -29.60 1.63 12.27
C LEU A 82 -29.34 0.20 11.75
N GLN A 83 -30.35 -0.56 11.32
CA GLN A 83 -30.15 -1.89 10.70
C GLN A 83 -29.50 -1.78 9.31
N LEU A 84 -29.87 -0.75 8.55
CA LEU A 84 -29.25 -0.49 7.26
C LEU A 84 -27.78 -0.08 7.42
N MET A 85 -27.46 0.79 8.39
CA MET A 85 -26.07 1.21 8.66
C MET A 85 -25.15 0.01 8.91
N VAL A 86 -25.61 -0.98 9.67
CA VAL A 86 -24.80 -2.15 10.06
C VAL A 86 -24.48 -3.05 8.85
N LEU A 87 -25.50 -3.48 8.09
CA LEU A 87 -25.31 -4.47 7.03
C LEU A 87 -24.71 -3.87 5.74
N THR A 88 -25.17 -2.66 5.35
CA THR A 88 -24.75 -2.04 4.09
C THR A 88 -23.37 -1.40 4.21
N GLN A 89 -23.03 -0.76 5.34
CA GLN A 89 -21.72 -0.11 5.46
C GLN A 89 -20.58 -1.11 5.61
N GLY A 90 -20.78 -2.25 6.28
CA GLY A 90 -19.78 -3.33 6.28
C GLY A 90 -19.47 -3.82 4.86
N THR A 91 -20.50 -3.97 4.03
CA THR A 91 -20.36 -4.38 2.62
C THR A 91 -19.66 -3.31 1.77
N ILE A 92 -19.99 -2.02 1.94
CA ILE A 92 -19.34 -0.91 1.22
C ILE A 92 -17.87 -0.82 1.59
N ILE A 93 -17.55 -0.92 2.88
CA ILE A 93 -16.17 -0.89 3.36
C ILE A 93 -15.41 -2.09 2.82
N PHE A 94 -16.00 -3.29 2.83
CA PHE A 94 -15.40 -4.48 2.24
C PHE A 94 -15.13 -4.31 0.75
N VAL A 95 -16.08 -3.77 -0.02
CA VAL A 95 -15.89 -3.48 -1.45
C VAL A 95 -14.81 -2.43 -1.67
N MET A 96 -14.77 -1.36 -0.86
CA MET A 96 -13.72 -0.34 -0.94
C MET A 96 -12.34 -0.89 -0.59
N VAL A 97 -12.23 -1.75 0.43
CA VAL A 97 -11.00 -2.48 0.77
C VAL A 97 -10.62 -3.42 -0.38
N GLY A 98 -11.59 -4.11 -0.99
CA GLY A 98 -11.38 -4.95 -2.16
C GLY A 98 -10.81 -4.18 -3.33
N ILE A 99 -11.43 -3.07 -3.73
CA ILE A 99 -11.02 -2.25 -4.89
C ILE A 99 -9.63 -1.62 -4.67
N THR A 100 -9.35 -1.11 -3.47
CA THR A 100 -8.08 -0.43 -3.15
C THR A 100 -6.96 -1.39 -2.72
N GLY A 101 -7.30 -2.54 -2.15
CA GLY A 101 -6.37 -3.56 -1.67
C GLY A 101 -5.98 -4.57 -2.74
N LEU A 102 -6.97 -5.27 -3.29
CA LEU A 102 -6.79 -6.40 -4.21
C LEU A 102 -7.22 -6.13 -5.65
N GLY A 103 -7.95 -5.03 -5.86
CA GLY A 103 -8.61 -4.75 -7.13
C GLY A 103 -7.78 -3.92 -8.11
N LEU A 104 -8.50 -3.18 -8.94
CA LEU A 104 -7.98 -2.48 -10.11
C LEU A 104 -6.87 -1.48 -9.79
N TYR A 105 -6.91 -0.83 -8.62
CA TYR A 105 -5.94 0.22 -8.29
C TYR A 105 -4.54 -0.34 -8.00
N SER A 106 -4.46 -1.53 -7.38
CA SER A 106 -3.20 -2.25 -7.18
C SER A 106 -2.62 -2.74 -8.52
N LEU A 107 -3.47 -3.17 -9.45
CA LEU A 107 -3.06 -3.56 -10.81
C LEU A 107 -2.50 -2.36 -11.58
N LEU A 108 -3.18 -1.21 -11.50
CA LEU A 108 -2.71 0.04 -12.10
C LEU A 108 -1.37 0.49 -11.50
N LEU A 109 -1.18 0.31 -10.19
CA LEU A 109 0.11 0.60 -9.56
C LEU A 109 1.21 -0.30 -10.09
N ASP A 110 0.98 -1.61 -10.22
CA ASP A 110 1.98 -2.54 -10.76
C ASP A 110 2.35 -2.22 -12.18
N PHE A 111 1.34 -2.03 -13.04
CA PHE A 111 1.54 -1.70 -14.43
C PHE A 111 2.31 -0.38 -14.59
N THR A 112 1.94 0.66 -13.84
CA THR A 112 2.65 1.94 -13.88
C THR A 112 4.07 1.84 -13.31
N SER A 113 4.29 1.00 -12.29
CA SER A 113 5.60 0.77 -11.67
C SER A 113 6.56 0.03 -12.62
N ILE A 114 6.10 -1.04 -13.27
CA ILE A 114 6.91 -1.77 -14.25
C ILE A 114 7.17 -0.87 -15.46
N ARG A 115 6.13 -0.22 -16.00
CA ARG A 115 6.26 0.69 -17.15
C ARG A 115 7.20 1.86 -16.89
N ALA A 116 7.22 2.40 -15.66
CA ALA A 116 8.11 3.48 -15.28
C ALA A 116 9.60 3.10 -15.38
N ALA A 117 9.91 1.82 -15.20
CA ALA A 117 11.25 1.25 -15.30
C ALA A 117 11.58 0.70 -16.69
N LEU A 118 10.57 0.33 -17.49
CA LEU A 118 10.77 -0.17 -18.85
C LEU A 118 11.51 0.85 -19.72
N GLY A 119 12.50 0.36 -20.45
CA GLY A 119 13.32 1.17 -21.34
C GLY A 119 14.39 2.01 -20.63
N SER A 120 14.42 2.06 -19.29
CA SER A 120 15.39 2.90 -18.56
C SER A 120 16.85 2.51 -18.78
N ILE A 121 17.10 1.20 -18.92
CA ILE A 121 18.43 0.62 -19.19
C ILE A 121 18.59 0.37 -20.69
N ASN A 122 17.55 -0.18 -21.34
CA ASN A 122 17.60 -0.52 -22.75
C ASN A 122 17.90 0.70 -23.65
N THR A 123 17.34 1.86 -23.31
CA THR A 123 17.63 3.11 -24.05
C THR A 123 19.09 3.53 -23.89
N ASP A 124 19.71 3.30 -22.74
CA ASP A 124 21.12 3.65 -22.51
C ASP A 124 22.07 2.69 -23.23
N ILE A 125 21.69 1.40 -23.34
CA ILE A 125 22.41 0.40 -24.14
C ILE A 125 22.37 0.79 -25.62
N HIS A 126 21.18 1.01 -26.18
CA HIS A 126 21.02 1.36 -27.60
C HIS A 126 21.64 2.71 -27.98
N SER A 127 21.73 3.65 -27.03
CA SER A 127 22.32 4.98 -27.29
C SER A 127 23.82 5.06 -26.99
N GLY A 128 24.50 3.95 -26.65
CA GLY A 128 25.92 3.93 -26.31
C GLY A 128 26.28 4.73 -25.05
N ARG A 129 25.28 5.19 -24.29
CA ARG A 129 25.50 5.96 -23.05
C ARG A 129 26.15 5.12 -21.97
N LEU A 130 25.87 3.82 -21.97
CA LEU A 130 26.45 2.88 -21.03
C LEU A 130 27.99 2.92 -21.11
N ASP A 131 28.55 2.98 -22.32
CA ASP A 131 30.00 3.00 -22.54
C ASP A 131 30.63 4.31 -22.07
N MET A 132 29.96 5.44 -22.28
CA MET A 132 30.42 6.72 -21.73
C MET A 132 30.37 6.75 -20.19
N ILE A 133 29.34 6.15 -19.58
CA ILE A 133 29.22 6.08 -18.11
C ILE A 133 30.34 5.20 -17.53
N ARG A 134 30.79 4.16 -18.25
CA ARG A 134 31.92 3.31 -17.83
C ARG A 134 33.24 4.06 -17.75
N LEU A 135 33.44 5.09 -18.58
CA LEU A 135 34.64 5.94 -18.53
C LEU A 135 34.66 6.88 -17.32
N THR A 136 33.56 6.96 -16.57
CA THR A 136 33.49 7.77 -15.34
C THR A 136 33.87 6.96 -14.11
N THR A 137 34.33 7.62 -13.04
CA THR A 137 34.69 6.99 -11.76
C THR A 137 33.47 6.49 -10.96
N MET A 138 32.29 6.40 -11.57
CA MET A 138 31.05 6.08 -10.89
C MET A 138 30.89 4.57 -10.73
N ARG A 139 30.62 4.12 -9.50
CA ARG A 139 30.39 2.70 -9.22
C ARG A 139 29.07 2.24 -9.84
N GLU A 140 29.06 1.04 -10.42
CA GLU A 140 27.86 0.43 -11.04
C GLU A 140 26.65 0.41 -10.11
N GLY A 141 26.86 0.11 -8.82
CA GLY A 141 25.81 0.11 -7.82
C GLY A 141 25.12 1.48 -7.68
N GLN A 142 25.86 2.58 -7.81
CA GLN A 142 25.29 3.93 -7.76
C GLN A 142 24.47 4.23 -9.02
N PHE A 143 24.91 3.76 -10.19
CA PHE A 143 24.15 3.89 -11.44
C PHE A 143 22.80 3.16 -11.35
N ILE A 144 22.82 1.90 -10.91
CA ILE A 144 21.61 1.08 -10.75
C ILE A 144 20.66 1.72 -9.74
N LEU A 145 21.16 2.17 -8.59
CA LEU A 145 20.36 2.84 -7.58
C LEU A 145 19.73 4.14 -8.10
N ALA A 146 20.49 4.95 -8.85
CA ALA A 146 19.98 6.19 -9.46
C ALA A 146 18.83 5.91 -10.45
N LYS A 147 18.99 4.92 -11.33
CA LYS A 147 17.95 4.50 -12.29
C LYS A 147 16.72 3.93 -11.59
N HIS A 148 16.95 3.15 -10.52
CA HIS A 148 15.87 2.63 -9.70
C HIS A 148 15.09 3.74 -9.01
N GLY A 149 15.78 4.69 -8.36
CA GLY A 149 15.15 5.85 -7.72
C GLY A 149 14.38 6.73 -8.71
N ALA A 150 14.91 6.96 -9.92
CA ALA A 150 14.22 7.68 -10.97
C ALA A 150 12.93 6.97 -11.43
N SER A 151 12.98 5.64 -11.56
CA SER A 151 11.81 4.82 -11.91
C SER A 151 10.74 4.86 -10.82
N GLN A 152 11.16 4.75 -9.55
CA GLN A 152 10.25 4.92 -8.41
C GLN A 152 9.60 6.31 -8.38
N LEU A 153 10.35 7.37 -8.71
CA LEU A 153 9.79 8.72 -8.76
C LEU A 153 8.73 8.87 -9.84
N ARG A 154 8.86 8.21 -10.99
CA ARG A 154 7.82 8.22 -12.02
C ARG A 154 6.53 7.52 -11.55
N ALA A 155 6.66 6.42 -10.80
CA ALA A 155 5.53 5.67 -10.24
C ALA A 155 4.93 6.33 -8.98
N TRP A 156 5.68 7.23 -8.33
CA TRP A 156 5.37 7.80 -7.02
C TRP A 156 3.99 8.47 -6.95
N ARG A 157 3.57 9.18 -8.00
CA ARG A 157 2.25 9.81 -8.03
C ARG A 157 1.14 8.77 -7.84
N SER A 158 1.16 7.69 -8.61
CA SER A 158 0.18 6.60 -8.50
C SER A 158 0.23 5.94 -7.13
N THR A 159 1.44 5.74 -6.58
CA THR A 159 1.61 5.20 -5.22
C THR A 159 0.95 6.10 -4.18
N MET A 160 1.20 7.41 -4.22
CA MET A 160 0.64 8.35 -3.24
C MET A 160 -0.88 8.49 -3.36
N LEU A 161 -1.42 8.41 -4.58
CA LEU A 161 -2.88 8.39 -4.76
C LEU A 161 -3.49 7.15 -4.09
N LEU A 162 -2.86 5.97 -4.25
CA LEU A 162 -3.32 4.75 -3.59
C LEU A 162 -3.16 4.81 -2.07
N VAL A 163 -2.00 5.24 -1.58
CA VAL A 163 -1.73 5.42 -0.15
C VAL A 163 -2.75 6.38 0.47
N GLY A 164 -3.06 7.49 -0.19
CA GLY A 164 -4.06 8.44 0.30
C GLY A 164 -5.49 7.90 0.26
N ALA A 165 -5.87 7.14 -0.77
CA ALA A 165 -7.16 6.45 -0.80
C ALA A 165 -7.29 5.43 0.35
N ARG A 166 -6.21 4.70 0.66
CA ARG A 166 -6.16 3.76 1.80
C ARG A 166 -6.20 4.47 3.15
N LEU A 167 -5.53 5.61 3.30
CA LEU A 167 -5.62 6.45 4.49
C LEU A 167 -7.05 7.00 4.68
N GLY A 168 -7.70 7.45 3.61
CA GLY A 168 -9.10 7.87 3.66
C GLY A 168 -10.03 6.73 4.11
N LEU A 169 -9.78 5.51 3.61
CA LEU A 169 -10.50 4.33 4.05
C LEU A 169 -10.23 3.96 5.51
N MET A 170 -9.00 4.16 6.01
CA MET A 170 -8.70 3.99 7.43
C MET A 170 -9.44 5.00 8.29
N VAL A 171 -9.54 6.26 7.86
CA VAL A 171 -10.35 7.27 8.57
C VAL A 171 -11.80 6.83 8.64
N VAL A 172 -12.37 6.36 7.52
CA VAL A 172 -13.73 5.82 7.47
C VAL A 172 -13.89 4.64 8.43
N LEU A 173 -12.95 3.69 8.45
CA LEU A 173 -12.97 2.54 9.36
C LEU A 173 -12.92 2.96 10.83
N CYS A 174 -12.04 3.91 11.18
CA CYS A 174 -11.91 4.41 12.54
C CYS A 174 -13.16 5.14 13.04
N ILE A 175 -13.92 5.78 12.15
CA ILE A 175 -15.20 6.42 12.48
C ILE A 175 -16.33 5.38 12.54
N TRP A 176 -16.37 4.48 11.57
CA TRP A 176 -17.43 3.49 11.41
C TRP A 176 -17.41 2.45 12.52
N PHE A 177 -16.24 1.94 12.90
CA PHE A 177 -16.13 0.82 13.83
C PHE A 177 -16.72 1.11 15.22
N PRO A 178 -16.43 2.26 15.87
CA PRO A 178 -17.09 2.61 17.15
C PRO A 178 -18.59 2.84 17.00
N LEU A 179 -19.04 3.44 15.89
CA LEU A 179 -20.47 3.64 15.61
C LEU A 179 -21.19 2.30 15.46
N TYR A 180 -20.57 1.34 14.78
CA TYR A 180 -21.06 -0.02 14.64
C TYR A 180 -21.16 -0.70 16.02
N ALA A 181 -20.09 -0.68 16.81
CA ALA A 181 -20.09 -1.27 18.15
C ALA A 181 -21.17 -0.67 19.06
N ALA A 182 -21.38 0.65 19.00
CA ALA A 182 -22.43 1.33 19.78
C ALA A 182 -23.84 1.05 19.27
N ALA A 183 -24.02 0.84 17.97
CA ALA A 183 -25.30 0.53 17.33
C ALA A 183 -25.73 -0.92 17.61
N ASP A 184 -24.79 -1.86 17.50
CA ASP A 184 -25.00 -3.28 17.79
C ASP A 184 -25.44 -3.49 19.24
N MET A 185 -24.82 -2.79 20.19
CA MET A 185 -25.24 -2.78 21.60
C MET A 185 -26.69 -2.35 21.81
N ARG A 186 -27.17 -1.36 21.04
CA ARG A 186 -28.55 -0.90 21.14
C ARG A 186 -29.52 -1.88 20.51
N LEU A 187 -29.14 -2.52 19.41
CA LEU A 187 -29.95 -3.54 18.75
C LEU A 187 -30.05 -4.81 19.60
N ASP A 188 -28.95 -5.24 20.21
CA ASP A 188 -28.91 -6.45 21.03
C ASP A 188 -29.63 -6.25 22.37
N MET A 189 -29.52 -5.08 23.01
CA MET A 189 -30.36 -4.75 24.17
C MET A 189 -31.85 -4.65 23.83
N ALA A 190 -32.19 -4.09 22.66
CA ALA A 190 -33.58 -3.98 22.23
C ALA A 190 -34.18 -5.35 21.85
N SER A 191 -33.45 -6.19 21.10
CA SER A 191 -33.90 -7.54 20.74
C SER A 191 -34.01 -8.44 21.98
N MET A 192 -33.09 -8.33 22.95
CA MET A 192 -33.16 -9.05 24.23
C MET A 192 -34.33 -8.60 25.11
N MET A 193 -34.69 -7.31 25.12
CA MET A 193 -35.86 -6.81 25.85
C MET A 193 -37.19 -7.39 25.35
N TYR A 194 -37.27 -7.76 24.06
CA TYR A 194 -38.47 -8.35 23.46
C TYR A 194 -38.44 -9.89 23.40
N ALA A 195 -37.26 -10.52 23.48
CA ALA A 195 -37.12 -11.96 23.24
C ALA A 195 -37.54 -12.84 24.43
N LEU A 196 -37.01 -12.70 25.65
CA LEU A 196 -37.43 -13.53 26.80
C LEU A 196 -36.94 -12.97 28.15
N PRO A 197 -37.82 -12.77 29.16
CA PRO A 197 -37.41 -12.46 30.54
C PRO A 197 -36.71 -13.63 31.28
N THR A 198 -36.50 -14.80 30.67
CA THR A 198 -36.18 -16.04 31.41
C THR A 198 -34.97 -16.83 30.89
N MET A 199 -34.17 -16.32 29.95
CA MET A 199 -32.99 -17.07 29.47
C MET A 199 -31.69 -16.69 30.23
N PRO A 200 -30.95 -17.67 30.81
CA PRO A 200 -29.71 -17.45 31.56
C PRO A 200 -28.56 -16.86 30.72
N VAL A 201 -28.68 -16.87 29.39
CA VAL A 201 -27.72 -16.25 28.47
C VAL A 201 -27.78 -14.71 28.56
N VAL A 202 -28.95 -14.14 28.84
CA VAL A 202 -29.13 -12.67 28.98
C VAL A 202 -28.50 -12.18 30.29
N GLU A 203 -28.55 -12.97 31.36
CA GLU A 203 -27.79 -12.71 32.59
C GLU A 203 -26.28 -12.88 32.38
N ALA A 204 -25.84 -13.85 31.57
CA ALA A 204 -24.42 -14.00 31.22
C ALA A 204 -23.86 -12.80 30.42
N ILE A 205 -24.67 -12.19 29.54
CA ILE A 205 -24.28 -11.00 28.77
C ILE A 205 -24.41 -9.72 29.61
N ARG A 206 -25.44 -9.60 30.47
CA ARG A 206 -25.58 -8.49 31.43
C ARG A 206 -24.51 -8.52 32.54
N SER A 207 -23.98 -9.70 32.87
CA SER A 207 -22.84 -9.89 33.78
C SER A 207 -21.48 -9.89 33.09
N SER A 208 -21.42 -9.63 31.77
CA SER A 208 -20.14 -9.36 31.10
C SER A 208 -19.49 -8.15 31.77
N ASP A 209 -18.35 -8.36 32.42
CA ASP A 209 -17.63 -7.28 33.07
C ASP A 209 -17.41 -6.12 32.08
N PRO A 210 -17.73 -4.85 32.43
CA PRO A 210 -17.45 -3.70 31.57
C PRO A 210 -15.96 -3.61 31.20
N LEU A 211 -15.10 -4.21 32.02
CA LEU A 211 -13.68 -4.40 31.77
C LEU A 211 -13.40 -5.30 30.55
N LEU A 212 -14.12 -6.41 30.38
CA LEU A 212 -13.94 -7.34 29.26
C LEU A 212 -14.37 -6.71 27.93
N TYR A 213 -15.41 -5.87 27.97
CA TYR A 213 -15.83 -5.05 26.83
C TYR A 213 -14.80 -3.98 26.46
N LEU A 214 -14.26 -3.25 27.44
CA LEU A 214 -13.19 -2.28 27.24
C LEU A 214 -11.95 -2.95 26.61
N ILE A 215 -11.58 -4.14 27.11
CA ILE A 215 -10.50 -4.96 26.53
C ILE A 215 -10.80 -5.28 25.06
N GLY A 216 -12.02 -5.69 24.72
CA GLY A 216 -12.44 -5.97 23.35
C GLY A 216 -12.30 -4.77 22.40
N ILE A 217 -12.74 -3.58 22.83
CA ILE A 217 -12.57 -2.33 22.07
C ILE A 217 -11.08 -2.03 21.86
N VAL A 218 -10.28 -2.07 22.93
CA VAL A 218 -8.85 -1.75 22.87
C VAL A 218 -8.12 -2.71 21.92
N ILE A 219 -8.39 -4.01 22.02
CA ILE A 219 -7.82 -5.03 21.14
C ILE A 219 -8.21 -4.76 19.69
N THR A 220 -9.46 -4.41 19.42
CA THR A 220 -9.91 -4.19 18.05
C THR A 220 -9.40 -2.87 17.46
N LEU A 221 -9.31 -1.81 18.26
CA LEU A 221 -8.63 -0.57 17.84
C LEU A 221 -7.16 -0.83 17.52
N PHE A 222 -6.46 -1.57 18.37
CA PHE A 222 -5.08 -1.96 18.13
C PHE A 222 -4.94 -2.77 16.82
N ALA A 223 -5.89 -3.66 16.56
CA ALA A 223 -5.95 -4.44 15.33
C ALA A 223 -6.19 -3.60 14.08
N VAL A 224 -7.17 -2.70 14.12
CA VAL A 224 -7.49 -1.78 13.02
C VAL A 224 -6.30 -0.89 12.72
N LEU A 225 -5.59 -0.40 13.74
CA LEU A 225 -4.37 0.40 13.56
C LEU A 225 -3.22 -0.43 12.99
N SER A 226 -3.00 -1.64 13.49
CA SER A 226 -1.96 -2.54 13.00
C SER A 226 -2.21 -2.94 11.54
N PHE A 227 -3.43 -3.34 11.21
CA PHE A 227 -3.87 -3.57 9.83
C PHE A 227 -3.76 -2.30 8.99
N GLY A 228 -4.16 -1.15 9.53
CA GLY A 228 -4.12 0.11 8.80
C GLY A 228 -2.71 0.54 8.43
N THR A 229 -1.74 0.39 9.34
CA THR A 229 -0.33 0.70 9.03
C THR A 229 0.23 -0.18 7.92
N THR A 230 -0.05 -1.49 7.98
CA THR A 230 0.42 -2.46 7.00
C THR A 230 -0.24 -2.23 5.63
N PHE A 231 -1.55 -2.07 5.62
CA PHE A 231 -2.35 -1.77 4.44
C PHE A 231 -1.95 -0.44 3.80
N VAL A 232 -1.67 0.62 4.56
CA VAL A 232 -1.29 1.92 3.99
C VAL A 232 0.12 1.90 3.41
N LEU A 233 1.05 1.17 4.04
CA LEU A 233 2.44 1.17 3.60
C LEU A 233 2.73 0.14 2.49
N GLU A 234 1.94 -0.93 2.37
CA GLU A 234 2.03 -1.99 1.33
C GLU A 234 2.38 -1.47 -0.09
N PRO A 235 1.69 -0.44 -0.62
CA PRO A 235 1.94 0.09 -1.97
C PRO A 235 3.37 0.57 -2.20
N ILE A 236 4.05 1.03 -1.14
CA ILE A 236 5.41 1.57 -1.23
C ILE A 236 6.40 0.44 -1.48
N TRP A 237 6.27 -0.69 -0.76
CA TRP A 237 7.14 -1.84 -0.97
C TRP A 237 6.84 -2.55 -2.28
N ARG A 238 5.56 -2.65 -2.65
CA ARG A 238 5.12 -3.17 -3.94
C ARG A 238 5.71 -2.38 -5.11
N MET A 239 5.59 -1.05 -5.08
CA MET A 239 6.19 -0.17 -6.10
C MET A 239 7.70 -0.37 -6.21
N ARG A 240 8.41 -0.49 -5.07
CA ARG A 240 9.86 -0.76 -5.06
C ARG A 240 10.21 -2.11 -5.69
N GLY A 241 9.45 -3.16 -5.42
CA GLY A 241 9.65 -4.47 -6.05
C GLY A 241 9.37 -4.45 -7.55
N MET A 242 8.23 -3.89 -7.96
CA MET A 242 7.78 -3.88 -9.35
C MET A 242 8.64 -2.99 -10.26
N THR A 243 9.10 -1.82 -9.76
CA THR A 243 10.07 -1.00 -10.50
C THR A 243 11.42 -1.71 -10.67
N ALA A 244 11.88 -2.47 -9.67
CA ALA A 244 13.11 -3.26 -9.80
C ALA A 244 12.94 -4.40 -10.81
N ALA A 245 11.80 -5.09 -10.79
CA ALA A 245 11.48 -6.14 -11.75
C ALA A 245 11.41 -5.60 -13.18
N GLY A 246 10.78 -4.43 -13.39
CA GLY A 246 10.76 -3.74 -14.68
C GLY A 246 12.16 -3.34 -15.18
N MET A 247 13.07 -2.94 -14.28
CA MET A 247 14.47 -2.72 -14.64
C MET A 247 15.17 -4.01 -15.07
N ALA A 248 14.93 -5.12 -14.37
CA ALA A 248 15.51 -6.42 -14.73
C ALA A 248 15.04 -6.89 -16.12
N VAL A 249 13.76 -6.72 -16.44
CA VAL A 249 13.23 -6.96 -17.80
C VAL A 249 13.93 -6.05 -18.81
N SER A 250 14.02 -4.74 -18.51
CA SER A 250 14.68 -3.77 -19.40
C SER A 250 16.17 -4.02 -19.60
N ALA A 251 16.86 -4.70 -18.69
CA ALA A 251 18.28 -5.03 -18.83
C ALA A 251 18.50 -6.28 -19.71
N ARG A 252 17.55 -7.22 -19.73
CA ARG A 252 17.68 -8.48 -20.44
C ARG A 252 17.15 -8.44 -21.86
N ILE A 253 16.08 -7.69 -22.09
CA ILE A 253 15.35 -7.73 -23.35
C ILE A 253 15.47 -6.38 -24.05
N THR A 254 16.18 -6.39 -25.16
CA THR A 254 16.47 -5.20 -25.97
C THR A 254 15.33 -4.84 -26.93
N ASP A 255 14.53 -5.83 -27.34
CA ASP A 255 13.38 -5.60 -28.20
C ASP A 255 12.19 -5.04 -27.42
N ARG A 256 11.62 -3.92 -27.89
CA ARG A 256 10.54 -3.21 -27.18
C ARG A 256 9.27 -4.05 -27.05
N SER A 257 8.93 -4.80 -28.10
CA SER A 257 7.74 -5.66 -28.12
C SER A 257 7.90 -6.82 -27.13
N LEU A 258 9.04 -7.52 -27.17
CA LEU A 258 9.34 -8.61 -26.22
C LEU A 258 9.44 -8.09 -24.78
N ALA A 259 10.03 -6.92 -24.56
CA ALA A 259 10.12 -6.32 -23.22
C ALA A 259 8.74 -6.02 -22.63
N SER A 260 7.78 -5.62 -23.46
CA SER A 260 6.39 -5.36 -23.04
C SER A 260 5.66 -6.66 -22.70
N ILE A 261 5.85 -7.72 -23.50
CA ILE A 261 5.27 -9.05 -23.24
C ILE A 261 5.87 -9.65 -21.95
N SER A 262 7.19 -9.58 -21.78
CA SER A 262 7.84 -10.08 -20.57
C SER A 262 7.49 -9.26 -19.32
N ALA A 263 7.30 -7.95 -19.46
CA ALA A 263 6.76 -7.12 -18.38
C ALA A 263 5.37 -7.57 -17.94
N PHE A 264 4.49 -7.90 -18.90
CA PHE A 264 3.17 -8.45 -18.62
C PHE A 264 3.27 -9.83 -17.95
N ALA A 265 4.17 -10.71 -18.41
CA ALA A 265 4.41 -12.01 -17.79
C ALA A 265 4.91 -11.88 -16.33
N VAL A 266 5.82 -10.93 -16.06
CA VAL A 266 6.29 -10.64 -14.69
C VAL A 266 5.16 -10.10 -13.81
N LEU A 267 4.30 -9.24 -14.36
CA LEU A 267 3.12 -8.75 -13.65
C LEU A 267 2.20 -9.92 -13.29
N LEU A 268 1.88 -10.78 -14.25
CA LEU A 268 1.03 -11.95 -14.03
C LEU A 268 1.62 -12.90 -12.98
N ALA A 269 2.92 -13.19 -13.06
CA ALA A 269 3.61 -14.02 -12.07
C ALA A 269 3.57 -13.41 -10.67
N GLY A 270 3.76 -12.09 -10.56
CA GLY A 270 3.62 -11.36 -9.29
C GLY A 270 2.20 -11.45 -8.72
N TRP A 271 1.18 -11.40 -9.57
CA TRP A 271 -0.21 -11.56 -9.18
C TRP A 271 -0.55 -12.98 -8.76
N MET A 272 -0.05 -14.00 -9.47
CA MET A 272 -0.21 -15.39 -9.05
C MET A 272 0.44 -15.65 -7.69
N ALA A 273 1.66 -15.13 -7.47
CA ALA A 273 2.32 -15.22 -6.17
C ALA A 273 1.52 -14.51 -5.07
N GLN A 274 1.01 -13.31 -5.35
CA GLN A 274 0.14 -12.60 -4.40
C GLN A 274 -1.14 -13.39 -4.09
N PHE A 275 -1.78 -13.98 -5.10
CA PHE A 275 -2.98 -14.81 -4.91
C PHE A 275 -2.69 -16.01 -4.01
N VAL A 276 -1.56 -16.70 -4.22
CA VAL A 276 -1.13 -17.83 -3.37
C VAL A 276 -0.88 -17.37 -1.93
N ILE A 277 -0.22 -16.23 -1.72
CA ILE A 277 0.02 -15.68 -0.37
C ILE A 277 -1.32 -15.37 0.33
N ILE A 278 -2.26 -14.74 -0.38
CA ILE A 278 -3.59 -14.41 0.18
C ILE A 278 -4.40 -15.68 0.45
N LEU A 279 -4.40 -16.65 -0.46
CA LEU A 279 -5.11 -17.91 -0.27
C LEU A 279 -4.55 -18.67 0.95
N GLY A 280 -3.23 -18.76 1.05
CA GLY A 280 -2.55 -19.35 2.20
C GLY A 280 -2.91 -18.62 3.50
N THR A 281 -3.07 -17.30 3.46
CA THR A 281 -3.55 -16.50 4.60
C THR A 281 -4.96 -16.87 5.02
N ILE A 282 -5.88 -16.94 4.06
CA ILE A 282 -7.28 -17.24 4.34
C ILE A 282 -7.39 -18.65 4.93
N ILE A 283 -6.68 -19.62 4.34
CA ILE A 283 -6.64 -21.00 4.83
C ILE A 283 -6.05 -21.04 6.25
N PHE A 284 -4.91 -20.40 6.49
CA PHE A 284 -4.26 -20.36 7.80
C PHE A 284 -5.16 -19.70 8.85
N GLY A 285 -5.79 -18.57 8.52
CA GLY A 285 -6.77 -17.89 9.38
C GLY A 285 -7.98 -18.77 9.71
N PHE A 286 -8.49 -19.53 8.74
CA PHE A 286 -9.60 -20.46 8.94
C PHE A 286 -9.22 -21.60 9.89
N PHE A 287 -8.03 -22.19 9.73
CA PHE A 287 -7.53 -23.23 10.64
C PHE A 287 -7.30 -22.72 12.07
N LEU A 288 -7.01 -21.43 12.21
CA LEU A 288 -6.78 -20.79 13.50
C LEU A 288 -8.07 -20.33 14.21
N ALA A 289 -9.19 -20.18 13.49
CA ALA A 289 -10.45 -19.69 14.03
C ALA A 289 -11.02 -20.53 15.20
N PRO A 290 -10.97 -21.88 15.20
CA PRO A 290 -11.49 -22.70 16.30
C PRO A 290 -10.74 -22.52 17.63
N PHE A 291 -9.50 -22.01 17.60
CA PHE A 291 -8.70 -21.83 18.80
C PHE A 291 -9.06 -20.57 19.60
N GLY A 292 -10.02 -19.76 19.14
CA GLY A 292 -10.81 -18.85 20.00
C GLY A 292 -10.08 -17.69 20.70
N ILE A 293 -8.77 -17.53 20.52
CA ILE A 293 -8.04 -16.42 21.14
C ILE A 293 -8.26 -15.18 20.28
N PHE A 294 -8.83 -14.12 20.86
CA PHE A 294 -9.02 -12.80 20.22
C PHE A 294 -7.76 -12.28 19.49
N LEU A 295 -6.56 -12.73 19.88
CA LEU A 295 -5.27 -12.36 19.29
C LEU A 295 -4.87 -13.14 18.01
N LEU A 296 -5.44 -14.32 17.76
CA LEU A 296 -5.03 -15.22 16.67
C LEU A 296 -5.22 -14.64 15.26
N PRO A 297 -6.33 -13.94 14.96
CA PRO A 297 -6.48 -13.23 13.69
C PRO A 297 -5.34 -12.23 13.48
N PHE A 298 -4.87 -11.54 14.53
CA PHE A 298 -3.81 -10.53 14.41
C PHE A 298 -2.45 -11.14 14.16
N VAL A 299 -2.13 -12.25 14.83
CA VAL A 299 -0.89 -13.00 14.56
C VAL A 299 -0.91 -13.50 13.10
N SER A 300 -2.04 -14.01 12.63
CA SER A 300 -2.22 -14.40 11.22
C SER A 300 -1.98 -13.23 10.27
N PHE A 301 -2.64 -12.08 10.48
CA PHE A 301 -2.44 -10.89 9.65
C PHE A 301 -1.00 -10.35 9.68
N ALA A 302 -0.36 -10.33 10.87
CA ALA A 302 1.01 -9.87 11.02
C ALA A 302 2.00 -10.79 10.28
N CYS A 303 1.86 -12.11 10.44
CA CYS A 303 2.65 -13.10 9.72
C CYS A 303 2.52 -12.93 8.20
N VAL A 304 1.31 -12.72 7.72
CA VAL A 304 1.02 -12.56 6.29
C VAL A 304 1.61 -11.28 5.75
N PHE A 305 1.49 -10.20 6.51
CA PHE A 305 2.13 -8.95 6.16
C PHE A 305 3.65 -9.13 6.05
N LEU A 306 4.28 -9.81 7.02
CA LEU A 306 5.72 -10.09 6.98
C LEU A 306 6.10 -10.93 5.75
N VAL A 307 5.30 -11.93 5.39
CA VAL A 307 5.51 -12.75 4.17
C VAL A 307 5.38 -11.90 2.90
N TYR A 308 4.35 -11.05 2.81
CA TYR A 308 4.14 -10.17 1.67
C TYR A 308 5.29 -9.17 1.52
N MET A 309 5.73 -8.60 2.63
CA MET A 309 6.87 -7.70 2.73
C MET A 309 8.18 -8.35 2.31
N ALA A 310 8.42 -9.58 2.82
CA ALA A 310 9.57 -10.38 2.47
C ALA A 310 9.56 -10.70 0.97
N PHE A 311 8.40 -11.04 0.40
CA PHE A 311 8.25 -11.31 -1.02
C PHE A 311 8.67 -10.12 -1.89
N PHE A 312 8.11 -8.92 -1.70
CA PHE A 312 8.49 -7.75 -2.52
C PHE A 312 9.92 -7.29 -2.27
N SER A 313 10.43 -7.45 -1.05
CA SER A 313 11.83 -7.18 -0.73
C SER A 313 12.77 -8.16 -1.44
N LEU A 314 12.39 -9.43 -1.53
CA LEU A 314 13.11 -10.47 -2.26
C LEU A 314 13.08 -10.19 -3.77
N VAL A 315 11.90 -9.90 -4.34
CA VAL A 315 11.74 -9.52 -5.75
C VAL A 315 12.66 -8.34 -6.08
N LYS A 316 12.68 -7.31 -5.23
CA LYS A 316 13.58 -6.16 -5.38
C LYS A 316 15.05 -6.60 -5.38
N ALA A 317 15.48 -7.34 -4.35
CA ALA A 317 16.88 -7.75 -4.18
C ALA A 317 17.37 -8.63 -5.35
N VAL A 318 16.58 -9.63 -5.74
CA VAL A 318 16.90 -10.52 -6.87
C VAL A 318 16.94 -9.75 -8.18
N SER A 319 15.95 -8.89 -8.44
CA SER A 319 15.89 -8.11 -9.69
C SER A 319 17.08 -7.17 -9.83
N LEU A 320 17.47 -6.48 -8.75
CA LEU A 320 18.63 -5.59 -8.78
C LEU A 320 19.95 -6.36 -8.97
N ARG A 321 20.10 -7.55 -8.38
CA ARG A 321 21.26 -8.43 -8.62
C ARG A 321 21.32 -8.90 -10.08
N VAL A 322 20.17 -9.21 -10.68
CA VAL A 322 20.09 -9.58 -12.09
C VAL A 322 20.55 -8.43 -12.99
N VAL A 323 20.11 -7.20 -12.71
CA VAL A 323 20.57 -6.00 -13.43
C VAL A 323 22.07 -5.82 -13.29
N ALA A 324 22.61 -5.91 -12.07
CA ALA A 324 24.03 -5.76 -11.80
C ALA A 324 24.87 -6.76 -12.60
N ARG A 325 24.51 -8.06 -12.55
CA ARG A 325 25.20 -9.10 -13.33
C ARG A 325 25.20 -8.79 -14.83
N LYS A 326 24.07 -8.34 -15.37
CA LYS A 326 23.98 -8.03 -16.80
C LYS A 326 24.87 -6.87 -17.21
N ILE A 327 24.97 -5.83 -16.37
CA ILE A 327 25.85 -4.67 -16.62
C ILE A 327 27.32 -5.08 -16.61
N VAL A 328 27.72 -5.94 -15.66
CA VAL A 328 29.08 -6.51 -15.59
C VAL A 328 29.40 -7.35 -16.82
N THR A 329 28.51 -8.29 -17.21
CA THR A 329 28.75 -9.17 -18.38
C THR A 329 28.79 -8.43 -19.72
N LEU A 330 28.30 -7.19 -19.78
CA LEU A 330 28.42 -6.37 -20.98
C LEU A 330 29.75 -5.61 -21.01
N ALA A 331 30.52 -5.63 -19.92
CA ALA A 331 31.80 -4.93 -19.78
C ALA A 331 32.99 -5.83 -20.16
N ASP A 332 32.78 -7.15 -20.11
CA ASP A 332 33.66 -8.18 -20.66
C ASP A 332 33.39 -8.37 -22.17
#